data_AF-A0A6M2AFA8-F1
#
_entry.id   AF-A0A6M2AFA8-F1
#
_cell.length_a   1.000
_cell.length_b   1.000
_cell.length_c   1.000
_cell.angle_alpha   90.00
_cell.angle_beta   90.00
_cell.angle_gamma   90.00
#
_symmetry.space_group_name_H-M   'P 1'
#
loop_
_entity.id
_entity.type
_entity.pdbx_description
1 polymer ?
#
loop_
_entity_poly.entity_id
_entity_poly.type
_entity_poly.pdbx_seq_one_letter_code
_entity_poly.pdbx_strand_id
1 'polypeptide(L)' 'YFEISKDIIPYLVEKNPLRKNMFSPGRHIPIIMEDEIKNLPDVYYVLAWNFKKEILKNNQHLIEKGIEFYFPINPKE' A
#
# COMPACT_ATOMS: atom_id res chain seq x y z
N TYR A 1 -12.36 -17.13 -1.36
CA TYR A 1 -11.34 -16.19 -1.88
C TYR A 1 -12.06 -14.89 -2.26
N PHE A 2 -11.66 -13.72 -1.74
CA PHE A 2 -12.46 -12.46 -1.74
C PHE A 2 -12.51 -11.68 -3.07
N GLU A 3 -12.23 -12.31 -4.20
CA GLU A 3 -12.32 -11.73 -5.55
C GLU A 3 -11.58 -10.42 -5.86
N ILE A 4 -10.72 -9.92 -4.97
CA ILE A 4 -9.90 -8.72 -5.21
C ILE A 4 -8.91 -8.99 -6.36
N SER A 5 -9.07 -8.27 -7.48
CA SER A 5 -8.24 -8.34 -8.69
C SER A 5 -7.52 -7.01 -8.94
N LYS A 6 -6.76 -6.98 -10.05
CA LYS A 6 -6.07 -5.78 -10.56
C LYS A 6 -7.04 -4.66 -10.95
N ASP A 7 -8.32 -4.98 -11.15
CA ASP A 7 -9.36 -4.01 -11.49
C ASP A 7 -9.71 -3.13 -10.28
N ILE A 8 -9.49 -3.65 -9.06
CA ILE A 8 -9.75 -2.93 -7.80
C ILE A 8 -8.45 -2.41 -7.20
N ILE A 9 -7.41 -3.25 -7.14
CA ILE A 9 -6.08 -2.89 -6.63
C ILE A 9 -5.07 -3.17 -7.75
N PRO A 10 -4.71 -2.16 -8.56
CA PRO A 10 -3.86 -2.35 -9.75
C PRO A 10 -2.48 -2.90 -9.42
N TYR A 11 -1.92 -2.50 -8.28
CA TYR A 11 -0.61 -2.93 -7.79
C TYR A 11 -0.52 -2.81 -6.27
N LEU A 12 0.44 -3.52 -5.69
CA LEU A 12 0.86 -3.36 -4.30
C LEU A 12 2.17 -2.56 -4.26
N VAL A 13 2.27 -1.66 -3.29
CA VAL A 13 3.49 -0.86 -3.06
C VAL A 13 4.32 -1.50 -1.96
N GLU A 14 5.63 -1.55 -2.15
CA GLU A 14 6.56 -2.20 -1.23
C GLU A 14 7.89 -1.42 -1.14
N LYS A 15 8.56 -1.51 0.01
CA LYS A 15 9.88 -0.88 0.25
C LYS A 15 11.01 -1.90 0.27
N ASN A 16 10.73 -3.17 0.54
CA ASN A 16 11.74 -4.24 0.53
C ASN A 16 12.14 -4.61 -0.91
N PRO A 17 13.38 -4.32 -1.35
CA PRO A 17 13.82 -4.59 -2.72
C PRO A 17 13.82 -6.08 -3.08
N LEU A 18 13.90 -6.97 -2.09
CA LEU A 18 13.83 -8.43 -2.31
C LEU A 18 12.47 -8.88 -2.86
N ARG A 19 11.43 -8.04 -2.73
CA ARG A 19 10.08 -8.30 -3.24
C ARG A 19 9.83 -7.71 -4.62
N LYS A 20 10.84 -7.09 -5.24
CA LYS A 20 10.76 -6.57 -6.61
C LYS A 20 10.46 -7.68 -7.60
N ASN A 21 9.64 -7.38 -8.61
CA ASN A 21 9.19 -8.34 -9.64
C ASN A 21 8.39 -9.55 -9.12
N MET A 22 7.97 -9.53 -7.85
CA MET A 22 7.07 -10.53 -7.30
C MET A 22 5.60 -10.13 -7.51
N PHE A 23 4.70 -11.07 -7.24
CA PHE A 23 3.27 -10.88 -7.32
C PHE A 23 2.58 -11.33 -6.03
N SER A 24 1.38 -10.81 -5.77
CA SER A 24 0.56 -11.30 -4.67
C SER A 24 0.13 -12.75 -4.88
N PRO A 25 0.07 -13.57 -3.83
CA PRO A 25 -0.46 -14.92 -3.95
C PRO A 25 -1.95 -14.91 -4.33
N GLY A 26 -2.38 -15.92 -5.10
CA GLY A 26 -3.77 -16.11 -5.50
C GLY A 26 -4.20 -15.33 -6.74
N ARG A 27 -4.08 -14.01 -6.75
CA ARG A 27 -4.53 -13.14 -7.87
C ARG A 27 -3.43 -12.44 -8.64
N HIS A 28 -2.17 -12.68 -8.29
CA HIS A 28 -1.01 -12.16 -9.01
C HIS A 28 -1.05 -10.64 -9.24
N ILE A 29 -1.43 -9.88 -8.22
CA ILE A 29 -1.36 -8.42 -8.24
C ILE A 29 0.13 -8.04 -8.26
N PRO A 30 0.60 -7.22 -9.21
CA PRO A 30 2.01 -6.87 -9.30
C PRO A 30 2.47 -6.08 -8.07
N ILE A 31 3.71 -6.29 -7.66
CA ILE A 31 4.39 -5.47 -6.65
C ILE A 31 5.27 -4.45 -7.36
N ILE A 32 5.09 -3.18 -7.03
CA ILE A 32 5.94 -2.07 -7.46
C ILE A 32 6.71 -1.51 -6.27
N MET A 33 7.92 -1.00 -6.51
CA MET A 33 8.68 -0.37 -5.45
C MET A 33 8.22 1.07 -5.24
N GLU A 34 8.23 1.53 -3.99
CA GLU A 34 7.79 2.88 -3.62
C GLU A 34 8.55 3.98 -4.35
N ASP A 35 9.86 3.79 -4.58
CA ASP A 35 10.74 4.73 -5.28
C ASP A 35 10.51 4.79 -6.80
N GLU A 36 9.74 3.85 -7.36
CA GLU A 36 9.38 3.80 -8.78
C GLU A 36 8.05 4.53 -9.09
N ILE A 37 7.32 4.96 -8.06
CA ILE A 37 6.02 5.62 -8.21
C ILE A 37 6.21 7.05 -8.73
N LYS A 38 5.76 7.28 -9.98
CA LYS A 38 5.78 8.62 -10.60
C LYS A 38 4.55 9.44 -10.25
N ASN A 39 3.38 8.79 -10.27
CA ASN A 39 2.10 9.41 -9.99
C ASN A 39 1.61 8.87 -8.65
N LEU A 40 1.59 9.73 -7.65
CA LEU A 40 1.08 9.37 -6.33
C LEU A 40 -0.43 9.13 -6.40
N PRO A 41 -0.97 8.12 -5.70
CA PRO A 41 -2.40 7.90 -5.64
C PRO A 41 -3.05 8.92 -4.70
N ASP A 42 -4.36 9.12 -4.84
CA ASP A 42 -5.14 9.91 -3.86
C ASP A 42 -5.26 9.16 -2.53
N VAL A 43 -5.29 7.83 -2.57
CA VAL A 43 -5.49 6.96 -1.39
C VAL A 43 -4.55 5.76 -1.41
N TYR A 44 -3.89 5.52 -0.28
CA TYR A 44 -3.25 4.24 0.04
C TYR A 44 -4.20 3.36 0.87
N TYR A 45 -4.48 2.14 0.38
CA TYR A 45 -5.19 1.11 1.14
C TYR A 45 -4.18 0.23 1.89
N VAL A 46 -4.02 0.49 3.19
CA VAL A 46 -2.89 -0.02 3.98
C VAL A 46 -3.22 -1.36 4.61
N LEU A 47 -2.79 -2.45 3.95
CA LEU A 47 -2.94 -3.82 4.48
C LEU A 47 -2.02 -4.11 5.67
N ALA A 48 -0.91 -3.38 5.82
CA ALA A 48 0.03 -3.47 6.93
C ALA A 48 -0.46 -2.68 8.16
N TRP A 49 -1.73 -2.88 8.53
CA TRP A 49 -2.46 -2.06 9.49
C TRP A 49 -1.85 -2.05 10.90
N ASN A 50 -1.13 -3.10 11.26
CA ASN A 50 -0.43 -3.20 12.55
C ASN A 50 0.71 -2.18 12.70
N PHE A 51 1.18 -1.58 11.60
CA PHE A 51 2.20 -0.52 11.60
C PHE A 51 1.60 0.88 11.41
N LYS A 52 0.30 1.09 11.64
CA LYS A 52 -0.41 2.35 11.39
C LYS A 52 0.32 3.59 11.90
N LYS A 53 0.74 3.61 13.17
CA LYS A 53 1.42 4.76 13.77
C LYS A 53 2.73 5.10 13.05
N GLU A 54 3.53 4.08 12.74
CA GLU A 54 4.82 4.24 12.06
C GLU A 54 4.64 4.66 10.59
N ILE A 55 3.70 4.03 9.87
CA ILE A 55 3.39 4.38 8.48
C ILE A 55 2.94 5.84 8.38
N LEU A 56 2.02 6.27 9.24
CA LEU A 56 1.57 7.67 9.23
C LEU A 56 2.73 8.62 9.58
N LYS A 57 3.54 8.29 10.58
CA LYS A 57 4.71 9.11 10.97
C LYS A 57 5.73 9.25 9.83
N ASN A 58 6.03 8.19 9.10
CA ASN A 58 7.05 8.20 8.05
C ASN A 58 6.56 8.86 6.74
N ASN A 59 5.24 9.00 6.56
CA ASN A 59 4.62 9.50 5.32
C ASN A 59 3.93 10.86 5.49
N GLN A 60 4.32 11.67 6.48
CA GLN A 60 3.74 13.02 6.70
C GLN A 60 3.79 13.89 5.45
N HIS A 61 4.89 13.84 4.70
CA HIS A 61 5.05 14.59 3.44
C HIS A 61 4.02 14.21 2.35
N LEU A 62 3.47 12.99 2.37
CA LEU A 62 2.39 12.57 1.47
C LEU A 62 1.04 13.06 1.97
N ILE A 63 0.82 12.99 3.28
CA ILE A 63 -0.40 13.48 3.95
C ILE A 63 -0.54 15.00 3.73
N GLU A 64 0.55 15.75 3.86
CA GLU A 64 0.60 17.20 3.58
C GLU A 64 0.26 17.54 2.12
N LYS A 65 0.47 16.61 1.19
CA LYS A 65 0.07 16.73 -0.22
C LYS A 65 -1.38 16.35 -0.48
N GLY A 66 -2.14 16.00 0.56
CA GLY A 66 -3.56 15.62 0.47
C GLY A 66 -3.79 14.13 0.20
N ILE A 67 -2.75 13.28 0.32
CA ILE A 67 -2.90 11.84 0.13
C ILE A 67 -3.45 11.20 1.40
N GLU A 68 -4.50 10.38 1.23
CA GLU A 68 -5.16 9.70 2.33
C GLU A 68 -4.61 8.28 2.56
N PHE A 69 -4.65 7.83 3.80
CA PHE A 69 -4.24 6.48 4.19
C PHE A 69 -5.43 5.77 4.85
N TYR A 70 -6.04 4.82 4.14
CA TYR A 70 -7.15 4.03 4.65
C TYR A 70 -6.65 2.72 5.26
N PHE A 71 -7.02 2.47 6.51
CA PHE A 71 -6.69 1.26 7.25
C PHE A 71 -7.95 0.40 7.41
N PRO A 72 -8.00 -0.80 6.85
CA PRO A 72 -9.20 -1.63 6.90
C PRO A 72 -9.46 -2.24 8.28
N ILE A 73 -8.45 -2.24 9.14
CA ILE A 73 -8.52 -2.73 10.51
C ILE A 73 -7.98 -1.64 11.43
N ASN A 74 -8.78 -1.25 12.41
CA ASN A 74 -8.34 -0.44 13.54
C ASN A 74 -8.13 -1.39 14.72
N PRO A 75 -6.89 -1.85 14.99
CA PRO A 75 -6.63 -2.64 16.17
C PRO A 75 -6.95 -1.81 17.42
N LYS A 76 -7.57 -2.43 18.42
CA LYS A 76 -7.64 -1.84 19.75
C LYS A 76 -6.22 -1.81 20.30
N GLU A 77 -5.81 -0.66 20.85
CA GLU A 77 -4.54 -0.52 21.57
C GLU A 77 -4.48 -1.46 22.78
#